data_AF-A0A0G4L7Y9-F1
#
_entry.id   AF-A0A0G4L7Y9-F1
#
_cell.length_a   1.000
_cell.length_b   1.000
_cell.length_c   1.000
_cell.angle_alpha   90.00
_cell.angle_beta   90.00
_cell.angle_gamma   90.00
#
_symmetry.space_group_name_H-M   'P 1'
#
loop_
_entity.id
_entity.type
_entity.pdbx_description
1 polymer ?
#
loop_
_entity_poly.entity_id
_entity_poly.type
_entity_poly.pdbx_seq_one_letter_code
_entity_poly.pdbx_strand_id
1 'polypeptide(L)'
;MLRDPDPYVRKTAAYCVAKLYDHDRRVVEASDLIDRLNTLLRDDNPTVVASALAGLMDIWERSDSIKLTIDYSNASKMVAILADCSEWGQTYILEALMSYVPQESGEALLLAERISPRLSHSNSAVVLTCIRVILYLMNYIADQKQISALCRKLSPPLVTLLAKGPEV
;
A
#
# COMPACT_ATOMS: atom_id res chain seq x y z
N MET A 1 13.59 7.18 -18.77
CA MET A 1 13.63 6.85 -17.34
C MET A 1 12.41 6.05 -16.89
N LEU A 2 11.16 6.57 -16.93
CA LEU A 2 9.99 5.79 -16.50
C LEU A 2 9.66 4.57 -17.39
N ARG A 3 10.22 4.47 -18.60
CA ARG A 3 10.11 3.30 -19.50
C ARG A 3 11.44 2.58 -19.72
N ASP A 4 12.39 2.80 -18.82
CA ASP A 4 13.73 2.22 -18.93
C ASP A 4 13.65 0.68 -18.78
N PRO A 5 14.47 -0.10 -19.52
CA PRO A 5 14.54 -1.54 -19.33
C PRO A 5 15.02 -1.93 -17.92
N ASP A 6 15.83 -1.10 -17.25
CA ASP A 6 16.34 -1.39 -15.92
C ASP A 6 15.31 -1.02 -14.82
N PRO A 7 14.83 -1.98 -14.02
CA PRO A 7 13.94 -1.71 -12.89
C PRO A 7 14.52 -0.73 -11.85
N TYR A 8 15.85 -0.71 -11.68
CA TYR A 8 16.52 0.23 -10.80
C TYR A 8 16.37 1.68 -11.30
N VAL A 9 16.45 1.88 -12.62
CA VAL A 9 16.23 3.20 -13.21
C VAL A 9 14.76 3.59 -13.08
N ARG A 10 13.81 2.68 -13.33
CA ARG A 10 12.38 2.94 -13.18
C ARG A 10 11.99 3.31 -11.75
N LYS A 11 12.44 2.54 -10.74
CA LYS A 11 12.14 2.86 -9.33
C LYS A 11 12.74 4.20 -8.91
N THR A 12 13.94 4.52 -9.38
CA THR A 12 14.60 5.80 -9.05
C THR A 12 13.86 6.95 -9.71
N ALA A 13 13.44 6.78 -10.97
CA ALA A 13 12.64 7.74 -11.69
C ALA A 13 11.30 8.02 -10.99
N ALA A 14 10.66 6.99 -10.41
CA ALA A 14 9.42 7.16 -9.66
C ALA A 14 9.58 8.12 -8.48
N TYR A 15 10.62 7.93 -7.65
CA TYR A 15 10.93 8.86 -6.56
C TYR A 15 11.32 10.26 -7.06
N CYS A 16 12.02 10.35 -8.20
CA CYS A 16 12.36 11.64 -8.80
C CYS A 16 11.12 12.44 -9.21
N VAL A 17 10.04 11.80 -9.68
CA VAL A 17 8.79 12.50 -10.00
C VAL A 17 8.15 13.09 -8.73
N ALA A 18 8.10 12.33 -7.63
CA ALA A 18 7.58 12.85 -6.36
C ALA A 18 8.41 14.03 -5.84
N LYS A 19 9.74 13.94 -5.91
CA LYS A 19 10.64 15.06 -5.56
C LYS A 19 10.47 16.27 -6.47
N LEU A 20 10.25 16.05 -7.78
CA LEU A 20 9.98 17.14 -8.71
C LEU A 20 8.65 17.82 -8.39
N TYR A 21 7.62 17.05 -8.02
CA TYR A 21 6.34 17.60 -7.60
C TYR A 21 6.47 18.47 -6.35
N ASP A 22 7.32 18.07 -5.40
CA ASP A 22 7.62 18.90 -4.22
C ASP A 22 8.26 20.25 -4.58
N HIS A 23 9.11 20.26 -5.61
CA HIS A 23 9.79 21.47 -6.06
C HIS A 23 8.92 22.37 -6.96
N ASP A 24 8.24 21.78 -7.95
CA ASP A 24 7.37 22.46 -8.88
C ASP A 24 6.17 21.58 -9.27
N ARG A 25 5.07 21.77 -8.53
CA ARG A 25 3.81 21.05 -8.74
C ARG A 25 3.25 21.29 -10.15
N ARG A 26 3.33 22.52 -10.67
CA ARG A 26 2.72 22.90 -11.94
C ARG A 26 3.36 22.15 -13.10
N VAL A 27 4.68 21.99 -13.06
CA VAL A 27 5.40 21.22 -14.10
C VAL A 27 4.94 19.77 -14.14
N VAL A 28 4.77 19.14 -12.98
CA VAL A 28 4.35 17.73 -12.92
C VAL A 28 2.88 17.58 -13.33
N GLU A 29 1.98 18.44 -12.82
CA GLU A 29 0.55 18.42 -13.16
C GLU A 29 0.26 18.76 -14.62
N ALA A 30 1.07 19.63 -15.25
CA ALA A 30 0.94 19.98 -16.67
C ALA A 30 1.57 18.96 -17.62
N SER A 31 2.23 17.93 -17.09
CA SER A 31 2.93 16.89 -17.85
C SER A 31 2.21 15.54 -17.79
N ASP A 32 2.72 14.54 -18.52
CA ASP A 32 2.22 13.17 -18.47
C ASP A 32 2.90 12.31 -17.37
N LEU A 33 3.62 12.93 -16.42
CA LEU A 33 4.40 12.22 -15.40
C LEU A 33 3.52 11.42 -14.43
N ILE A 34 2.38 11.96 -14.00
CA ILE A 34 1.44 11.27 -13.11
C ILE A 34 0.84 10.05 -13.82
N ASP A 35 0.48 10.17 -15.10
CA ASP A 35 -0.04 9.06 -15.90
C ASP A 35 1.01 7.95 -16.09
N ARG A 36 2.28 8.34 -16.29
CA ARG A 36 3.39 7.40 -16.37
C ARG A 36 3.64 6.69 -15.04
N LEU A 37 3.54 7.39 -13.90
CA LEU A 37 3.61 6.76 -12.59
C LEU A 37 2.47 5.76 -12.39
N ASN A 38 1.23 6.12 -12.76
CA ASN A 38 0.09 5.19 -12.70
C ASN A 38 0.31 3.94 -13.57
N THR A 39 0.97 4.09 -14.73
CA THR A 39 1.32 2.95 -15.58
C THR A 39 2.29 1.99 -14.88
N LEU A 40 3.21 2.50 -14.05
CA LEU A 40 4.16 1.68 -13.28
C LEU A 40 3.49 0.86 -12.17
N LEU A 41 2.24 1.14 -11.79
CA LEU A 41 1.48 0.24 -10.89
C LEU A 41 1.18 -1.13 -11.52
N ARG A 42 1.39 -1.27 -12.83
CA ARG A 42 1.23 -2.51 -13.59
C ARG A 42 2.58 -3.11 -14.02
N ASP A 43 3.69 -2.63 -13.45
CA ASP A 43 5.03 -3.13 -13.75
C ASP A 43 5.20 -4.58 -13.25
N ASP A 44 5.98 -5.38 -13.98
CA ASP A 44 6.27 -6.77 -13.61
C ASP A 44 7.18 -6.87 -12.38
N ASN A 45 7.91 -5.80 -12.04
CA ASN A 45 8.81 -5.78 -10.90
C ASN A 45 8.12 -5.21 -9.64
N PRO A 46 7.95 -6.01 -8.56
CA PRO A 46 7.31 -5.56 -7.32
C PRO A 46 7.93 -4.30 -6.70
N THR A 47 9.25 -4.15 -6.80
CA THR A 47 9.95 -2.99 -6.25
C THR A 47 9.61 -1.72 -7.04
N VAL A 48 9.44 -1.81 -8.35
CA VAL A 48 9.01 -0.67 -9.18
C VAL A 48 7.58 -0.28 -8.84
N VAL A 49 6.68 -1.26 -8.71
CA VAL A 49 5.29 -1.00 -8.30
C VAL A 49 5.23 -0.30 -6.94
N ALA A 50 5.96 -0.81 -5.94
CA ALA A 50 6.00 -0.21 -4.61
C ALA A 50 6.58 1.22 -4.62
N SER A 51 7.64 1.48 -5.38
CA SER A 51 8.21 2.82 -5.51
C SER A 51 7.30 3.80 -6.28
N ALA A 52 6.61 3.34 -7.32
CA ALA A 52 5.61 4.13 -8.02
C ALA A 52 4.44 4.50 -7.10
N LEU A 53 3.97 3.54 -6.31
CA LEU A 53 2.91 3.76 -5.34
C LEU A 53 3.32 4.76 -4.26
N ALA A 54 4.53 4.62 -3.69
CA ALA A 54 5.06 5.57 -2.72
C ALA A 54 5.14 6.99 -3.31
N GLY A 55 5.68 7.12 -4.54
CA GLY A 55 5.77 8.42 -5.20
C GLY A 55 4.40 9.04 -5.50
N LEU A 56 3.41 8.23 -5.87
CA LEU A 56 2.04 8.70 -6.08
C LEU A 56 1.37 9.11 -4.76
N MET A 57 1.54 8.33 -3.68
CA MET A 57 1.03 8.68 -2.35
C MET A 57 1.58 10.03 -1.87
N ASP A 58 2.88 10.27 -2.02
CA ASP A 58 3.51 11.55 -1.69
C ASP A 58 2.91 12.73 -2.48
N ILE A 59 2.60 12.51 -3.77
CA ILE A 59 1.98 13.52 -4.63
C ILE A 59 0.54 13.82 -4.16
N TRP A 60 -0.25 12.77 -3.91
CA TRP A 60 -1.65 12.89 -3.52
C TRP A 60 -1.83 13.52 -2.14
N GLU A 61 -0.97 13.20 -1.17
CA GLU A 61 -1.03 13.81 0.16
C GLU A 61 -0.75 15.31 0.12
N ARG A 62 0.02 15.78 -0.87
CA ARG A 62 0.38 17.19 -1.06
C ARG A 62 -0.54 17.93 -2.03
N SER A 63 -1.43 17.23 -2.73
CA SER A 63 -2.35 17.83 -3.70
C SER A 63 -3.68 18.15 -3.04
N ASP A 64 -4.16 19.39 -3.23
CA ASP A 64 -5.51 19.78 -2.76
C ASP A 64 -6.62 19.28 -3.70
N SER A 65 -6.25 18.81 -4.90
CA SER A 65 -7.20 18.47 -5.97
C SER A 65 -7.19 16.99 -6.37
N ILE A 66 -6.06 16.30 -6.18
CA ILE A 66 -5.90 14.92 -6.64
C ILE A 66 -5.95 13.98 -5.44
N LYS A 67 -6.98 13.13 -5.39
CA LYS A 67 -7.09 12.05 -4.39
C LYS A 67 -6.64 10.73 -4.97
N LEU A 68 -5.99 9.93 -4.13
CA LEU A 68 -5.75 8.53 -4.45
C LEU A 68 -7.08 7.77 -4.49
N THR A 69 -7.38 7.18 -5.64
CA THR A 69 -8.47 6.20 -5.77
C THR A 69 -7.91 4.90 -6.29
N ILE A 70 -8.07 3.82 -5.52
CA ILE A 70 -7.66 2.47 -5.91
C ILE A 70 -8.92 1.69 -6.27
N ASP A 71 -8.86 0.89 -7.34
CA ASP A 71 -9.89 -0.09 -7.68
C ASP A 71 -9.49 -1.49 -7.16
N TYR A 72 -10.44 -2.42 -7.16
CA TYR A 72 -10.18 -3.77 -6.66
C TYR A 72 -9.06 -4.49 -7.43
N SER A 73 -8.94 -4.25 -8.73
CA SER A 73 -7.93 -4.89 -9.58
C SER A 73 -6.52 -4.51 -9.12
N ASN A 74 -6.29 -3.22 -8.90
CA ASN A 74 -5.03 -2.68 -8.42
C ASN A 74 -4.78 -3.11 -6.96
N ALA A 75 -5.77 -3.03 -6.08
CA ALA A 75 -5.65 -3.51 -4.69
C ALA A 75 -5.25 -4.99 -4.62
N SER A 76 -5.93 -5.85 -5.40
CA SER A 76 -5.62 -7.29 -5.46
C SER A 76 -4.21 -7.55 -5.99
N LYS A 77 -3.75 -6.81 -7.01
CA LYS A 77 -2.39 -6.93 -7.53
C LYS A 77 -1.34 -6.49 -6.52
N MET A 78 -1.55 -5.36 -5.85
CA MET A 78 -0.66 -4.85 -4.81
C MET A 78 -0.51 -5.86 -3.68
N VAL A 79 -1.61 -6.47 -3.23
CA VAL A 79 -1.56 -7.53 -2.20
C VAL A 79 -0.84 -8.79 -2.72
N ALA A 80 -0.96 -9.14 -4.00
CA ALA A 80 -0.30 -10.31 -4.56
C ALA A 80 1.23 -10.19 -4.57
N ILE A 81 1.76 -8.98 -4.79
CA ILE A 81 3.22 -8.71 -4.81
C ILE A 81 3.79 -8.37 -3.43
N LEU A 82 2.95 -8.30 -2.39
CA LEU A 82 3.31 -7.81 -1.07
C LEU A 82 4.45 -8.65 -0.44
N ALA A 83 4.44 -9.97 -0.67
CA ALA A 83 5.46 -10.86 -0.13
C ALA A 83 6.86 -10.65 -0.75
N ASP A 84 6.91 -10.09 -1.96
CA ASP A 84 8.15 -9.89 -2.73
C ASP A 84 8.74 -8.49 -2.53
N CYS A 85 8.07 -7.65 -1.74
CA CYS A 85 8.50 -6.29 -1.44
C CYS A 85 9.36 -6.23 -0.18
N SER A 86 10.26 -5.23 -0.12
CA SER A 86 10.96 -4.87 1.11
C SER A 86 9.98 -4.45 2.21
N GLU A 87 10.44 -4.38 3.46
CA GLU A 87 9.60 -3.94 4.59
C GLU A 87 8.96 -2.56 4.35
N TRP A 88 9.73 -1.63 3.78
CA TRP A 88 9.23 -0.31 3.38
C TRP A 88 8.19 -0.40 2.26
N GLY A 89 8.45 -1.21 1.23
CA GLY A 89 7.49 -1.45 0.15
C GLY A 89 6.18 -2.06 0.65
N GLN A 90 6.26 -2.97 1.62
CA GLN A 90 5.08 -3.56 2.26
C GLN A 90 4.28 -2.51 3.03
N THR A 91 4.93 -1.63 3.79
CA THR A 91 4.25 -0.53 4.48
C THR A 91 3.53 0.39 3.50
N TYR A 92 4.19 0.82 2.40
CA TYR A 92 3.56 1.68 1.39
C TYR A 92 2.34 1.00 0.74
N ILE A 93 2.44 -0.27 0.39
CA ILE A 93 1.32 -1.01 -0.18
C ILE A 93 0.17 -1.10 0.83
N LEU A 94 0.44 -1.45 2.08
CA LEU A 94 -0.60 -1.56 3.10
C LEU A 94 -1.27 -0.20 3.35
N GLU A 95 -0.50 0.88 3.44
CA GLU A 95 -1.06 2.23 3.59
C GLU A 95 -1.94 2.63 2.40
N ALA A 96 -1.51 2.32 1.17
CA ALA A 96 -2.29 2.61 -0.03
C ALA A 96 -3.67 1.91 0.00
N LEU A 97 -3.77 0.69 0.54
CA LEU A 97 -5.04 -0.03 0.65
C LEU A 97 -6.09 0.70 1.49
N MET A 98 -5.71 1.65 2.34
CA MET A 98 -6.67 2.51 3.05
C MET A 98 -7.45 3.44 2.12
N SER A 99 -7.00 3.63 0.88
CA SER A 99 -7.66 4.42 -0.16
C SER A 99 -8.55 3.57 -1.08
N TYR A 100 -8.59 2.26 -0.89
CA TYR A 100 -9.54 1.37 -1.55
C TYR A 100 -10.83 1.28 -0.73
N VAL A 101 -11.98 1.60 -1.32
CA VAL A 101 -13.30 1.41 -0.69
C VAL A 101 -13.95 0.14 -1.25
N PRO A 102 -14.05 -0.96 -0.48
CA PRO A 102 -14.68 -2.19 -0.93
C PRO A 102 -16.14 -1.96 -1.34
N GLN A 103 -16.52 -2.50 -2.50
CA GLN A 103 -17.91 -2.45 -2.97
C GLN A 103 -18.69 -3.70 -2.52
N GLU A 104 -17.99 -4.82 -2.32
CA GLU A 104 -18.57 -6.07 -1.86
C GLU A 104 -17.90 -6.59 -0.59
N SER A 105 -18.70 -7.20 0.29
CA SER A 105 -18.18 -7.83 1.51
C SER A 105 -17.16 -8.94 1.23
N GLY A 106 -17.27 -9.63 0.08
CA GLY A 106 -16.33 -10.67 -0.32
C GLY A 106 -14.93 -10.12 -0.65
N GLU A 107 -14.86 -8.95 -1.29
CA GLU A 107 -13.59 -8.28 -1.63
C GLU A 107 -12.84 -7.87 -0.37
N ALA A 108 -13.54 -7.23 0.57
CA ALA A 108 -12.97 -6.79 1.84
C ALA A 108 -12.38 -7.98 2.62
N LEU A 109 -13.14 -9.07 2.69
CA LEU A 109 -12.70 -10.30 3.35
C LEU A 109 -11.47 -10.91 2.64
N LEU A 110 -11.49 -11.02 1.31
CA LEU A 110 -10.38 -11.61 0.57
C LEU A 110 -9.09 -10.82 0.75
N LEU A 111 -9.17 -9.48 0.69
CA LEU A 111 -8.00 -8.62 0.92
C LEU A 111 -7.47 -8.78 2.36
N ALA A 112 -8.35 -8.77 3.37
CA ALA A 112 -7.97 -8.94 4.78
C ALA A 112 -7.29 -10.30 5.03
N GLU A 113 -7.81 -11.38 4.45
CA GLU A 113 -7.23 -12.73 4.53
C GLU A 113 -5.86 -12.80 3.86
N ARG A 114 -5.70 -12.18 2.69
CA ARG A 114 -4.43 -12.18 1.96
C ARG A 114 -3.32 -11.38 2.63
N ILE A 115 -3.63 -10.29 3.34
CA ILE A 115 -2.63 -9.50 4.08
C ILE A 115 -2.35 -10.06 5.48
N SER A 116 -3.23 -10.91 6.02
CA SER A 116 -3.09 -11.52 7.36
C SER A 116 -1.72 -12.17 7.65
N PRO A 117 -1.01 -12.80 6.70
CA PRO A 117 0.34 -13.32 6.96
C PRO A 117 1.35 -12.27 7.41
N ARG A 118 1.11 -10.97 7.14
CA ARG A 118 1.97 -9.86 7.60
C ARG A 118 1.85 -9.59 9.10
N LEU A 119 0.84 -10.14 9.78
CA LEU A 119 0.70 -10.01 11.23
C LEU A 119 1.85 -10.66 12.01
N SER A 120 2.52 -11.66 11.42
CA SER A 120 3.67 -12.34 12.03
C SER A 120 5.02 -11.77 11.58
N HIS A 121 5.04 -10.57 10.99
CA HIS A 121 6.26 -9.96 10.48
C HIS A 121 7.18 -9.48 11.62
N SER A 122 8.51 -9.51 11.43
CA SER A 122 9.50 -9.09 12.44
C SER A 122 9.44 -7.59 12.73
N ASN A 123 9.31 -6.78 11.67
CA ASN A 123 9.18 -5.33 11.74
C ASN A 123 7.80 -4.89 12.27
N SER A 124 7.78 -4.15 13.38
CA SER A 124 6.54 -3.65 14.03
C SER A 124 5.72 -2.74 13.13
N ALA A 125 6.36 -1.94 12.28
CA ALA A 125 5.67 -1.01 11.40
C ALA A 125 4.77 -1.78 10.41
N VAL A 126 5.30 -2.83 9.79
CA VAL A 126 4.53 -3.71 8.89
C VAL A 126 3.35 -4.34 9.62
N VAL A 127 3.56 -4.82 10.85
CA VAL A 127 2.50 -5.43 11.66
C VAL A 127 1.41 -4.41 12.01
N LEU A 128 1.77 -3.23 12.51
CA LEU A 128 0.82 -2.18 12.90
C LEU A 128 0.02 -1.67 11.71
N THR A 129 0.67 -1.43 10.59
CA THR A 129 -0.01 -1.01 9.36
C THR A 129 -0.95 -2.11 8.87
N CYS A 130 -0.54 -3.38 8.91
CA CYS A 130 -1.43 -4.50 8.57
C CYS A 130 -2.66 -4.57 9.50
N ILE A 131 -2.47 -4.44 10.83
CA ILE A 131 -3.58 -4.40 11.79
C ILE A 131 -4.55 -3.28 11.44
N ARG A 132 -4.05 -2.08 11.17
CA ARG A 132 -4.86 -0.91 10.79
C ARG A 132 -5.71 -1.20 9.54
N VAL A 133 -5.12 -1.80 8.51
CA VAL A 133 -5.83 -2.13 7.26
C VAL A 133 -6.87 -3.22 7.48
N ILE A 134 -6.57 -4.28 8.26
CA ILE A 134 -7.55 -5.32 8.58
C ILE A 134 -8.74 -4.72 9.32
N LEU A 135 -8.51 -3.87 10.33
CA LEU A 135 -9.57 -3.20 11.07
C LEU A 135 -10.41 -2.29 10.16
N TYR A 136 -9.78 -1.60 9.21
CA TYR A 136 -10.48 -0.81 8.20
C TYR A 136 -11.40 -1.68 7.33
N LEU A 137 -10.88 -2.78 6.76
CA LEU A 137 -11.61 -3.69 5.89
C LEU A 137 -12.76 -4.39 6.62
N MET A 138 -12.62 -4.67 7.92
CA MET A 138 -13.68 -5.26 8.74
C MET A 138 -14.98 -4.44 8.77
N ASN A 139 -14.91 -3.11 8.57
CA ASN A 139 -16.12 -2.28 8.48
C ASN A 139 -16.98 -2.58 7.25
N TYR A 140 -16.42 -3.27 6.26
CA TYR A 140 -17.09 -3.63 5.00
C TYR A 140 -17.47 -5.12 4.94
N ILE A 141 -17.20 -5.90 5.99
CA ILE A 141 -17.53 -7.32 6.05
C ILE A 141 -18.88 -7.51 6.74
N ALA A 142 -19.81 -8.24 6.11
CA ALA A 142 -21.15 -8.46 6.67
C ALA A 142 -21.21 -9.66 7.65
N ASP A 143 -20.40 -10.70 7.43
CA ASP A 143 -20.45 -11.92 8.24
C ASP A 143 -19.69 -11.74 9.57
N GLN A 144 -20.43 -11.69 10.67
CA GLN A 144 -19.90 -11.57 12.02
C GLN A 144 -18.94 -12.71 12.41
N LYS A 145 -19.10 -13.91 11.83
CA LYS A 145 -18.19 -15.04 12.06
C LYS A 145 -16.82 -14.76 11.46
N GLN A 146 -16.77 -14.15 10.27
CA GLN A 146 -15.52 -13.77 9.59
C GLN A 146 -14.82 -12.64 10.35
N ILE A 147 -15.57 -11.62 10.78
CA ILE A 147 -15.06 -10.55 11.66
C ILE A 147 -14.44 -11.15 12.92
N SER A 148 -15.16 -12.06 13.59
CA SER A 148 -14.68 -12.72 14.81
C SER A 148 -13.41 -13.56 14.55
N ALA A 149 -13.31 -14.20 13.39
CA ALA A 149 -12.11 -14.95 13.01
C ALA A 149 -10.90 -14.02 12.79
N LEU A 150 -11.09 -12.88 12.12
CA LEU A 150 -10.06 -11.86 11.96
C LEU A 150 -9.62 -11.29 13.32
N CYS A 151 -10.55 -10.97 14.22
CA CYS A 151 -10.21 -10.52 15.58
C CYS A 151 -9.31 -11.51 16.34
N ARG A 152 -9.57 -12.82 16.20
CA ARG A 152 -8.72 -13.86 16.81
C ARG A 152 -7.31 -13.85 16.23
N LYS A 153 -7.14 -13.60 14.93
CA LYS A 153 -5.83 -13.46 14.28
C LYS A 153 -5.08 -12.19 14.74
N LEU A 154 -5.79 -11.13 15.08
CA LEU A 154 -5.21 -9.87 15.57
C LEU A 154 -4.72 -9.95 17.03
N SER A 155 -5.22 -10.88 17.83
CA SER A 155 -4.87 -10.96 19.26
C SER A 155 -3.39 -11.29 19.52
N PRO A 156 -2.79 -12.35 18.93
CA PRO A 156 -1.37 -12.64 19.13
C PRO A 156 -0.40 -11.50 18.76
N PRO A 157 -0.49 -10.85 17.58
CA PRO A 157 0.45 -9.78 17.22
C PRO A 157 0.33 -8.55 18.11
N LEU A 158 -0.87 -8.21 18.60
CA LEU A 158 -1.06 -7.12 19.57
C LEU A 158 -0.33 -7.41 20.88
N VAL A 159 -0.41 -8.64 21.38
CA VAL A 159 0.34 -9.07 22.57
C VAL A 159 1.85 -9.00 22.32
N THR A 160 2.31 -9.47 21.16
CA THR A 160 3.74 -9.38 20.79
C THR A 160 4.24 -7.94 20.70
N LEU A 161 3.45 -7.02 20.15
CA LEU A 161 3.80 -5.60 20.07
C LEU A 161 3.90 -4.95 21.46
N LEU A 162 2.98 -5.26 22.37
CA LEU A 162 3.03 -4.78 23.76
C LEU A 162 4.21 -5.34 24.54
N ALA A 163 4.68 -6.54 24.18
CA ALA A 163 5.85 -7.17 24.79
C ALA A 163 7.18 -6.66 24.23
N LYS A 164 7.18 -5.90 23.13
CA LYS A 164 8.40 -5.22 22.66
C LYS A 164 8.77 -4.12 23.65
N GLY A 165 10.06 -4.05 23.97
CA GLY A 165 10.59 -2.99 24.84
C GLY A 165 10.32 -1.59 24.28
N PRO A 166 10.42 -0.53 25.11
CA PRO A 166 10.24 0.83 24.65
C PRO A 166 11.18 1.12 23.47
N GLU A 167 10.64 1.76 22.42
CA GLU A 167 11.45 2.27 21.32
C GLU A 167 12.42 3.30 21.90
N VAL A 168 13.73 3.03 21.80
CA VAL A 168 14.81 3.92 22.24
C VAL A 168 14.95 5.14 21.35
#